data_AF-A0A7W1LGV3-F1
#
_entry.id   AF-A0A7W1LGV3-F1
#
_cell.length_a   1.000
_cell.length_b   1.000
_cell.length_c   1.000
_cell.angle_alpha   90.00
_cell.angle_beta   90.00
_cell.angle_gamma   90.00
#
_symmetry.space_group_name_H-M   'P 1'
#
loop_
_entity.id
_entity.type
_entity.pdbx_description
1 polymer ?
#
loop_
_entity_poly.entity_id
_entity_poly.type
_entity_poly.pdbx_seq_one_letter_code
_entity_poly.pdbx_strand_id
1 'polypeptide(L)'
;MKGYDVLTFDDERAGTVVGKQGNNLIVEQGAIFKHRRALPEIFVTVDEAEQVVRATVSKDVLESAPEVGDDGVDEQAVAEHYGLAAGDDDPSTLGDGSLNPDDPARSAETQEQRTGVETAAAERARIQQDQGRGDGPLDHPESPGLLGDRNLHGR
;
A
#
# COMPACT_ATOMS: atom_id res chain seq x y z
N MET A 1 -14.47 5.13 28.22
CA MET A 1 -14.86 5.84 26.98
C MET A 1 -16.16 6.64 27.11
N LYS A 2 -17.24 6.16 27.77
CA LYS A 2 -18.40 7.04 28.01
C LYS A 2 -17.98 8.25 28.87
N GLY A 3 -18.36 9.45 28.42
CA GLY A 3 -18.03 10.72 29.05
C GLY A 3 -16.71 11.33 28.59
N TYR A 4 -16.00 10.72 27.63
CA TYR A 4 -14.73 11.27 27.15
C TYR A 4 -14.99 12.39 26.14
N ASP A 5 -14.14 13.41 26.16
CA ASP A 5 -14.21 14.50 25.19
C ASP A 5 -13.62 14.07 23.86
N VAL A 6 -14.34 14.36 22.79
CA VAL A 6 -13.88 14.10 21.42
C VAL A 6 -13.19 15.34 20.90
N LEU A 7 -11.90 15.24 20.60
CA LEU A 7 -11.11 16.24 19.91
C LEU A 7 -10.93 15.83 18.45
N THR A 8 -11.05 16.78 17.53
CA THR A 8 -10.72 16.57 16.11
C THR A 8 -9.20 16.57 15.91
N PHE A 9 -8.76 16.36 14.67
CA PHE A 9 -7.34 16.43 14.33
C PHE A 9 -6.72 17.83 14.56
N ASP A 10 -7.56 18.87 14.62
CA ASP A 10 -7.15 20.27 14.89
C ASP A 10 -7.17 20.59 16.41
N ASP A 11 -7.28 19.56 17.27
CA ASP A 11 -7.47 19.71 18.73
C ASP A 11 -8.73 20.51 19.12
N GLU A 12 -9.69 20.67 18.19
CA GLU A 12 -10.98 21.30 18.48
C GLU A 12 -11.95 20.30 19.14
N ARG A 13 -12.68 20.76 20.16
CA ARG A 13 -13.69 19.93 20.82
C ARG A 13 -14.92 19.74 19.92
N ALA A 14 -15.11 18.50 19.48
CA ALA A 14 -16.22 18.11 18.63
C ALA A 14 -17.46 17.72 19.44
N GLY A 15 -17.30 17.15 20.64
CA GLY A 15 -18.42 16.70 21.47
C GLY A 15 -18.00 15.77 22.59
N THR A 16 -18.93 14.96 23.10
CA THR A 16 -18.67 13.99 24.17
C THR A 16 -19.21 12.62 23.80
N VAL A 17 -18.46 11.56 24.10
CA VAL A 17 -18.90 10.18 23.82
C VAL A 17 -19.98 9.77 24.81
N VAL A 18 -21.17 9.44 24.31
CA VAL A 18 -22.31 8.97 25.12
C VAL A 18 -22.50 7.46 25.06
N GLY A 19 -21.90 6.80 24.07
CA GLY A 19 -21.99 5.36 23.92
C GLY A 19 -21.15 4.79 22.78
N LYS A 20 -21.28 3.48 22.60
CA LYS A 20 -20.68 2.72 21.49
C LYS A 20 -21.73 1.73 21.01
N GLN A 21 -21.89 1.60 19.70
CA GLN A 21 -22.75 0.62 19.05
C GLN A 21 -21.97 0.00 17.88
N GLY A 22 -21.76 -1.31 17.92
CA GLY A 22 -20.92 -2.00 16.93
C GLY A 22 -19.52 -1.41 16.86
N ASN A 23 -19.12 -1.03 15.64
CA ASN A 23 -17.84 -0.39 15.33
C ASN A 23 -17.92 1.15 15.32
N ASN A 24 -19.02 1.73 15.84
CA ASN A 24 -19.28 3.15 15.85
C ASN A 24 -19.38 3.69 17.28
N LEU A 25 -18.70 4.80 17.55
CA LEU A 25 -18.84 5.60 18.77
C LEU A 25 -19.97 6.61 18.59
N ILE A 26 -20.83 6.73 19.60
CA ILE A 26 -21.92 7.71 19.57
C ILE A 26 -21.42 8.96 20.28
N VAL A 27 -21.30 10.04 19.53
CA VAL A 27 -20.85 11.35 19.99
C VAL A 27 -22.06 12.28 20.09
N GLU A 28 -22.24 12.90 21.24
CA GLU A 28 -23.24 13.95 21.45
C GLU A 28 -22.61 15.32 21.20
N GLN A 29 -23.25 16.10 20.34
CA GLN A 29 -22.85 17.45 19.95
C GLN A 29 -23.98 18.45 20.20
N GLY A 30 -23.62 19.71 20.41
CA GLY A 30 -24.56 20.82 20.58
C GLY A 30 -24.82 21.23 22.03
N ALA A 31 -24.97 22.54 22.24
CA ALA A 31 -25.13 23.13 23.58
C ALA A 31 -26.60 23.26 24.02
N ILE A 32 -27.53 23.42 23.07
CA ILE A 32 -28.96 23.66 23.33
C ILE A 32 -29.80 22.50 22.79
N PHE A 33 -29.61 22.16 21.51
CA PHE A 33 -30.15 20.94 20.92
C PHE A 33 -29.02 19.93 20.83
N LYS A 34 -29.22 18.78 21.49
CA LYS A 34 -28.26 17.70 21.53
C LYS A 34 -28.52 16.77 20.35
N HIS A 35 -27.57 16.71 19.44
CA HIS A 35 -27.58 15.80 18.31
C HIS A 35 -26.61 14.67 18.58
N ARG A 36 -27.02 13.44 18.29
CA ARG A 36 -26.16 12.27 18.41
C ARG A 36 -25.68 11.88 17.02
N ARG A 37 -24.38 11.76 16.86
CA ARG A 37 -23.73 11.39 15.59
C ARG A 37 -22.90 10.13 15.83
N ALA A 38 -22.84 9.28 14.82
CA ALA A 38 -22.02 8.08 14.85
C ALA A 38 -20.65 8.39 14.24
N LEU A 39 -19.58 8.01 14.94
CA LEU A 39 -18.20 8.17 14.52
C LEU A 39 -17.52 6.78 14.47
N PRO A 40 -17.04 6.32 13.31
CA PRO A 40 -16.38 5.04 13.20
C PRO A 40 -15.12 4.95 14.06
N GLU A 41 -14.94 3.84 14.77
CA GLU A 41 -13.80 3.61 15.66
C GLU A 41 -12.46 3.61 14.91
N ILE A 42 -12.46 3.31 13.61
CA ILE A 42 -11.25 3.33 12.78
C ILE A 42 -10.61 4.71 12.65
N PHE A 43 -11.39 5.78 12.83
CA PHE A 43 -10.92 7.17 12.78
C PHE A 43 -10.59 7.72 14.16
N VAL A 44 -10.56 6.86 15.17
CA VAL A 44 -10.51 7.25 16.57
C VAL A 44 -9.31 6.63 17.26
N THR A 45 -8.52 7.49 17.90
CA THR A 45 -7.49 7.10 18.84
C THR A 45 -7.91 7.51 20.24
N VAL A 46 -7.91 6.57 21.18
CA VAL A 46 -8.29 6.84 22.57
C VAL A 46 -7.04 7.10 23.39
N ASP A 47 -6.99 8.24 24.06
CA ASP A 47 -6.00 8.56 25.08
C ASP A 47 -6.63 8.32 26.46
N GLU A 48 -6.25 7.22 27.09
CA GLU A 48 -6.79 6.84 28.41
C GLU A 48 -6.21 7.69 29.55
N ALA A 49 -5.04 8.30 29.37
CA ALA A 49 -4.40 9.11 30.41
C ALA A 49 -5.10 10.45 30.56
N GLU A 50 -5.42 11.10 29.44
CA GLU A 50 -6.10 12.39 29.39
C GLU A 50 -7.64 12.24 29.36
N GLN A 51 -8.16 11.02 29.23
CA GLN A 51 -9.59 10.73 29.05
C GLN A 51 -10.20 11.43 27.81
N VAL A 52 -9.41 11.49 26.74
CA VAL A 52 -9.75 12.17 25.49
C VAL A 52 -9.78 11.19 24.33
N VAL A 53 -10.68 11.44 23.39
CA VAL A 53 -10.83 10.69 22.15
C VAL A 53 -10.38 11.59 21.00
N ARG A 54 -9.25 11.28 20.37
CA ARG A 54 -8.73 12.00 19.21
C ARG A 54 -9.28 11.39 17.94
N ALA A 55 -10.11 12.15 17.23
CA ALA A 55 -10.68 11.79 15.94
C ALA A 55 -9.81 12.37 14.81
N THR A 56 -9.58 11.61 13.75
CA THR A 56 -8.83 12.07 12.57
C THR A 56 -9.69 12.89 11.59
N VAL A 57 -10.97 13.11 11.91
CA VAL A 57 -11.92 13.85 11.07
C VAL A 57 -12.12 15.27 11.61
N SER A 58 -12.51 16.20 10.72
CA SER A 58 -12.85 17.56 11.11
C SER A 58 -14.19 17.61 11.83
N LYS A 59 -14.47 18.74 12.50
CA LYS A 59 -15.73 18.96 13.19
C LYS A 59 -16.90 19.00 12.21
N ASP A 60 -16.75 19.69 11.07
CA ASP A 60 -17.79 19.77 10.04
C ASP A 60 -18.18 18.40 9.47
N VAL A 61 -17.19 17.49 9.31
CA VAL A 61 -17.45 16.12 8.85
C VAL A 61 -18.27 15.35 9.87
N LEU A 62 -18.03 15.56 11.17
CA LEU A 62 -18.81 14.93 12.24
C LEU A 62 -20.21 15.57 12.37
N GLU A 63 -20.33 16.89 12.22
CA GLU A 63 -21.62 17.59 12.30
C GLU A 63 -22.57 17.24 11.15
N SER A 64 -22.01 16.94 9.97
CA SER A 64 -22.75 16.50 8.78
C SER A 64 -23.05 14.99 8.75
N ALA A 65 -22.50 14.21 9.70
CA ALA A 65 -22.71 12.77 9.76
C ALA A 65 -24.18 12.41 10.00
N PRO A 66 -24.64 11.19 9.62
CA PRO A 66 -26.01 10.76 9.89
C PRO A 66 -26.35 10.79 11.39
N GLU A 67 -27.58 11.19 11.66
CA GLU A 67 -28.09 11.38 13.02
C GLU A 67 -28.51 10.03 13.61
N VAL A 68 -28.13 9.78 14.87
CA VAL A 68 -28.48 8.56 15.60
C VAL A 68 -29.81 8.80 16.32
N GLY A 69 -30.88 8.29 15.74
CA GLY A 69 -32.24 8.32 16.30
C GLY A 69 -32.51 7.20 17.31
N ASP A 70 -33.78 7.08 17.71
CA ASP A 70 -34.24 6.00 18.60
C ASP A 70 -34.18 4.61 17.94
N ASP A 71 -34.20 4.56 16.61
CA ASP A 71 -34.04 3.34 15.81
C ASP A 71 -32.60 2.79 15.79
N GLY A 72 -31.63 3.55 16.35
CA GLY A 72 -30.23 3.17 16.46
C GLY A 72 -29.32 3.79 15.39
N VAL A 73 -28.08 3.30 15.31
CA VAL A 73 -27.10 3.71 14.30
C VAL A 73 -27.37 2.98 12.97
N ASP A 74 -27.59 3.74 11.90
CA ASP A 74 -27.56 3.23 10.53
C ASP A 74 -26.11 3.07 10.07
N GLU A 75 -25.59 1.85 10.17
CA GLU A 75 -24.19 1.54 9.86
C GLU A 75 -23.86 1.77 8.37
N GLN A 76 -24.84 1.59 7.47
CA GLN A 76 -24.65 1.79 6.04
C GLN A 76 -24.52 3.29 5.73
N ALA A 77 -25.44 4.12 6.22
CA ALA A 77 -25.37 5.57 6.03
C ALA A 77 -24.09 6.17 6.62
N VAL A 78 -23.62 5.63 7.77
CA VAL A 78 -22.34 6.03 8.36
C VAL A 78 -21.17 5.61 7.47
N ALA A 79 -21.15 4.38 6.98
CA ALA A 79 -20.07 3.91 6.11
C ALA A 79 -19.98 4.75 4.82
N GLU A 80 -21.11 5.03 4.18
CA GLU A 80 -21.20 5.89 2.99
C GLU A 80 -20.71 7.31 3.26
N HIS A 81 -21.15 7.93 4.37
CA HIS A 81 -20.75 9.31 4.72
C HIS A 81 -19.24 9.46 4.93
N TYR A 82 -18.62 8.46 5.55
CA TYR A 82 -17.20 8.46 5.86
C TYR A 82 -16.33 7.77 4.79
N GLY A 83 -16.92 7.32 3.67
CA GLY A 83 -16.20 6.64 2.59
C GLY A 83 -15.53 5.34 3.01
N LEU A 84 -16.12 4.62 3.98
CA LEU A 84 -15.65 3.30 4.38
C LEU A 84 -16.06 2.27 3.34
N ALA A 85 -15.12 1.38 2.97
CA ALA A 85 -15.35 0.23 2.09
C ALA A 85 -16.43 -0.76 2.57
N ALA A 86 -17.02 -0.56 3.75
CA ALA A 86 -18.20 -1.30 4.18
C ALA A 86 -19.50 -0.82 3.51
N GLY A 87 -19.50 0.37 2.89
CA GLY A 87 -20.64 0.94 2.16
C GLY A 87 -20.61 0.71 0.64
N ASP A 88 -19.47 0.30 0.09
CA ASP A 88 -19.32 0.01 -1.34
C ASP A 88 -19.09 -1.50 -1.52
N ASP A 89 -19.85 -2.14 -2.42
CA ASP A 89 -19.45 -3.44 -2.97
C ASP A 89 -18.01 -3.32 -3.51
N ASP A 90 -17.13 -4.26 -3.15
CA ASP A 90 -15.76 -4.30 -3.66
C ASP A 90 -15.75 -4.03 -5.16
N PRO A 91 -14.97 -3.05 -5.66
CA PRO A 91 -14.97 -2.75 -7.08
C PRO A 91 -14.55 -4.02 -7.82
N SER A 92 -15.30 -4.37 -8.86
CA SER A 92 -15.04 -5.53 -9.72
C SER A 92 -13.61 -5.59 -10.32
N THR A 93 -12.83 -4.52 -10.15
CA THR A 93 -11.43 -4.39 -10.54
C THR A 93 -10.42 -4.72 -9.45
N LEU A 94 -10.83 -5.37 -8.35
CA LEU A 94 -9.90 -6.08 -7.45
C LEU A 94 -9.29 -7.25 -8.25
N GLY A 95 -8.40 -6.92 -9.18
CA GLY A 95 -7.75 -7.88 -10.05
C GLY A 95 -6.90 -8.80 -9.21
N ASP A 96 -7.20 -10.09 -9.26
CA ASP A 96 -6.53 -11.19 -8.55
C ASP A 96 -5.06 -11.41 -9.04
N GLY A 97 -4.37 -10.36 -9.50
CA GLY A 97 -3.09 -10.44 -10.22
C GLY A 97 -3.16 -11.23 -11.54
N SER A 98 -4.34 -11.67 -11.95
CA SER A 98 -4.54 -12.47 -13.16
C SER A 98 -4.58 -11.56 -14.39
N LEU A 99 -3.41 -11.34 -14.98
CA LEU A 99 -3.26 -10.58 -16.21
C LEU A 99 -3.89 -11.34 -17.39
N ASN A 100 -4.83 -10.70 -18.09
CA ASN A 100 -5.41 -11.24 -19.32
C ASN A 100 -4.34 -11.53 -20.39
N PRO A 101 -4.58 -12.44 -21.34
CA PRO A 101 -3.65 -12.79 -22.43
C PRO A 101 -3.06 -11.58 -23.18
N ASP A 102 -3.84 -10.51 -23.31
CA ASP A 102 -3.53 -9.28 -24.04
C ASP A 102 -3.33 -8.07 -23.11
N ASP A 103 -3.04 -8.31 -21.83
CA ASP A 103 -2.85 -7.25 -20.85
C ASP A 103 -1.53 -6.50 -21.07
N PRO A 104 -1.54 -5.17 -21.24
CA PRO A 104 -0.34 -4.38 -21.48
C PRO A 104 0.63 -4.34 -20.29
N ALA A 105 0.20 -4.74 -19.09
CA ALA A 105 1.07 -4.85 -17.92
C ALA A 105 1.93 -6.14 -17.93
N ARG A 106 1.80 -7.01 -18.94
CA ARG A 106 2.65 -8.20 -19.09
C ARG A 106 4.08 -7.83 -19.46
N SER A 107 5.04 -8.49 -18.80
CA SER A 107 6.46 -8.35 -19.10
C SER A 107 6.83 -8.94 -20.47
N ALA A 108 7.79 -8.30 -21.15
CA ALA A 108 8.29 -8.73 -22.46
C ALA A 108 8.76 -10.20 -22.49
N GLU A 109 9.41 -10.67 -21.43
CA GLU A 109 9.93 -12.04 -21.31
C GLU A 109 8.82 -13.11 -21.34
N THR A 110 7.63 -12.80 -20.82
CA THR A 110 6.47 -13.71 -20.84
C THR A 110 5.86 -13.79 -22.24
N GLN A 111 5.91 -12.69 -22.99
CA GLN A 111 5.43 -12.64 -24.37
C GLN A 111 6.37 -13.39 -25.32
N GLU A 112 7.68 -13.25 -25.13
CA GLU A 112 8.72 -13.96 -25.88
C GLU A 112 8.59 -15.49 -25.75
N GLN A 113 8.38 -16.00 -24.52
CA GLN A 113 8.16 -17.44 -24.29
C GLN A 113 6.96 -18.00 -25.04
N ARG A 114 5.89 -17.21 -25.19
CA ARG A 114 4.65 -17.63 -25.85
C ARG A 114 4.77 -17.61 -27.37
N THR A 115 5.46 -16.61 -27.92
CA THR A 115 5.67 -16.48 -29.38
C THR A 115 6.79 -17.39 -29.89
N GLY A 116 7.45 -18.14 -28.98
CA GLY A 116 8.56 -19.02 -29.31
C GLY A 116 9.85 -18.27 -29.63
N VAL A 117 9.93 -17.00 -29.22
CA VAL A 117 11.13 -16.17 -29.34
C VAL A 117 12.02 -16.44 -28.13
N GLU A 118 13.32 -16.62 -28.36
CA GLU A 118 14.29 -16.81 -27.29
C GLU A 118 14.25 -15.60 -26.34
N THR A 119 14.09 -15.84 -25.03
CA THR A 119 14.04 -14.75 -24.06
C THR A 119 15.43 -14.18 -23.83
N ALA A 120 15.50 -12.89 -23.49
CA ALA A 120 16.76 -12.28 -23.07
C ALA A 120 17.41 -13.00 -21.87
N ALA A 121 16.63 -13.61 -20.98
CA ALA A 121 17.14 -14.44 -19.90
C ALA A 121 17.74 -15.78 -20.39
N ALA A 122 17.10 -16.43 -21.37
CA ALA A 122 17.62 -17.66 -21.98
C ALA A 122 18.93 -17.40 -22.74
N GLU A 123 19.01 -16.29 -23.49
CA GLU A 123 20.22 -15.90 -24.21
C GLU A 123 21.38 -15.65 -23.22
N ARG A 124 21.12 -14.90 -22.14
CA ARG A 124 22.11 -14.67 -21.06
C ARG A 124 22.57 -15.97 -20.39
N ALA A 125 21.64 -16.88 -20.08
CA ALA A 125 21.96 -18.17 -19.48
C ALA A 125 22.80 -19.05 -20.42
N ARG A 126 22.51 -19.02 -21.72
CA ARG A 126 23.30 -19.73 -22.74
C ARG A 126 24.72 -19.20 -22.80
N ILE A 127 24.91 -17.88 -22.88
CA ILE A 127 26.23 -17.24 -22.91
C ILE A 127 27.05 -17.61 -21.66
N GLN A 128 26.41 -17.67 -20.49
CA GLN A 128 27.07 -18.01 -19.24
C GLN A 128 27.45 -19.51 -19.16
N GLN A 129 26.61 -20.40 -19.69
CA GLN A 129 26.90 -21.84 -19.76
C GLN A 129 28.03 -22.14 -20.77
N ASP A 130 28.08 -21.40 -21.88
CA ASP A 130 29.12 -21.53 -22.90
C ASP A 130 30.50 -21.11 -22.32
N GLN A 131 30.55 -20.01 -21.57
CA GLN A 131 31.77 -19.56 -20.88
C GLN A 131 32.25 -20.50 -19.76
N GLY A 132 31.39 -21.39 -19.26
CA GLY A 132 31.74 -22.38 -18.23
C GLY A 132 32.39 -23.66 -18.75
N ARG A 133 32.44 -23.88 -20.08
CA ARG A 133 32.86 -25.17 -20.67
C ARG A 133 34.19 -25.16 -21.43
N GLY A 134 34.93 -24.07 -21.38
CA GLY A 134 36.34 -24.03 -21.81
C GLY A 134 36.58 -23.11 -23.00
N ASP A 135 37.70 -22.40 -22.90
CA ASP A 135 38.27 -21.43 -23.85
C ASP A 135 37.59 -20.06 -23.84
N GLY A 136 37.88 -19.27 -22.80
CA GLY A 136 37.67 -17.83 -22.88
C GLY A 136 38.65 -17.21 -23.89
N PRO A 137 38.38 -16.02 -24.46
CA PRO A 137 39.27 -15.37 -25.43
C PRO A 137 40.68 -15.00 -24.88
N LEU A 138 40.97 -15.35 -23.63
CA LEU A 138 42.26 -15.18 -22.94
C LEU A 138 43.03 -16.51 -22.75
N ASP A 139 42.45 -17.67 -23.08
CA ASP A 139 43.05 -19.00 -22.93
C ASP A 139 43.88 -19.42 -24.16
N HIS A 140 44.67 -18.50 -24.71
CA HIS A 140 45.65 -18.89 -25.73
C HIS A 140 46.86 -19.57 -25.05
N PRO A 141 47.35 -20.70 -25.58
CA PRO A 141 48.58 -21.29 -25.08
C PRO A 141 49.73 -20.28 -25.22
N GLU A 142 50.51 -20.17 -24.14
CA GLU A 142 51.66 -19.29 -24.03
C GLU A 142 52.53 -19.38 -25.28
N SER A 143 52.63 -18.28 -26.03
CA SER A 143 53.45 -18.24 -27.24
C SER A 143 54.91 -18.59 -26.90
N PRO A 144 55.56 -19.52 -27.62
CA PRO A 144 56.96 -19.84 -27.41
C PRO A 144 57.81 -18.59 -27.65
N GLY A 145 58.68 -18.26 -26.69
CA GLY A 145 59.53 -17.07 -26.71
C GLY A 145 60.35 -16.96 -28.00
N LEU A 146 60.16 -15.84 -28.72
CA LEU A 146 61.07 -15.43 -29.79
C LEU A 146 62.26 -14.73 -29.14
N LEU A 147 63.28 -15.51 -28.78
CA LEU A 147 64.62 -15.00 -28.48
C LEU A 147 65.13 -14.19 -29.68
N GLY A 148 65.22 -12.87 -29.49
CA GLY A 148 66.04 -11.96 -30.29
C GLY A 148 67.08 -11.34 -29.39
N ASP A 149 68.08 -12.14 -29.01
CA ASP A 149 69.32 -11.71 -28.38
C ASP A 149 69.95 -10.56 -29.19
N ARG A 150 70.29 -9.46 -28.51
CA ARG A 150 71.36 -8.57 -28.96
C ARG A 150 71.92 -7.78 -27.77
N ASN A 151 72.71 -8.47 -26.95
CA ASN A 151 73.79 -7.83 -26.20
C ASN A 151 75.11 -8.07 -26.92
N LEU A 152 75.66 -7.04 -27.58
CA LEU A 152 77.10 -6.99 -27.91
C LEU A 152 77.67 -5.60 -27.56
N HIS A 153 78.22 -5.55 -26.35
CA HIS A 153 79.49 -4.95 -25.93
C HIS A 153 80.14 -3.84 -26.78
N GLY A 154 80.25 -2.64 -26.16
CA GLY A 154 81.48 -1.89 -25.88
C GLY A 154 82.56 -1.68 -26.95
N ARG A 155 82.86 -0.39 -27.20
CA ARG A 155 84.20 0.23 -27.08
C ARG A 155 84.09 1.74 -26.97
#